data_AF-V5HRH5-F1
#
_entry.id   AF-V5HRH5-F1
#
_cell.length_a   1.000
_cell.length_b   1.000
_cell.length_c   1.000
_cell.angle_alpha   90.00
_cell.angle_beta   90.00
_cell.angle_gamma   90.00
#
_symmetry.space_group_name_H-M   'P 1'
#
loop_
_entity.id
_entity.type
_entity.pdbx_description
1 polymer ?
#
loop_
_entity_poly.entity_id
_entity_poly.type
_entity_poly.pdbx_seq_one_letter_code
_entity_poly.pdbx_strand_id
1 'polypeptide(L)'
;MASKAPPLLRLIQSATKIRDKKGKSNAEYTLQISCHVKPNASARREGVLAVGPETVDIAVAAVPRDGEANTAVSKVFADIFSVSKSDIAVVRGHKSREKTLSINGLDIGGETETDFLEKIKWKLNEAIVGGK
;
A
#
# COMPACT_ATOMS: atom_id res chain seq x y z
N MET A 1 2.17 2.51 -29.03
CA MET A 1 1.78 3.50 -28.00
C MET A 1 1.62 2.74 -26.69
N ALA A 2 2.64 2.70 -25.83
CA ALA A 2 2.53 2.02 -24.54
C ALA A 2 1.64 2.88 -23.63
N SER A 3 0.39 2.46 -23.46
CA SER A 3 -0.54 3.04 -22.49
C SER A 3 0.11 3.00 -21.11
N LYS A 4 0.64 4.16 -20.72
CA LYS A 4 1.46 4.38 -19.51
C LYS A 4 0.55 4.46 -18.28
N ALA A 5 -0.30 3.47 -18.12
CA ALA A 5 -1.05 3.22 -16.90
C ALA A 5 -0.05 3.13 -15.75
N PRO A 6 -0.23 3.87 -14.64
CA PRO A 6 0.61 3.70 -13.48
C PRO A 6 0.47 2.26 -12.98
N PRO A 7 1.58 1.53 -12.76
CA PRO A 7 1.50 0.18 -12.25
C PRO A 7 0.81 0.17 -10.87
N LEU A 8 -0.05 -0.83 -10.64
CA LEU A 8 -0.77 -1.06 -9.38
C LEU A 8 0.17 -0.97 -8.17
N LEU A 9 1.32 -1.63 -8.31
CA LEU A 9 2.38 -1.73 -7.33
C LEU A 9 3.68 -1.30 -8.00
N ARG A 10 4.46 -0.47 -7.31
CA ARG A 10 5.77 -0.04 -7.78
C ARG A 10 6.78 -0.18 -6.65
N LEU A 11 7.80 -1.02 -6.86
CA LEU A 11 8.92 -1.09 -5.95
C LEU A 11 9.97 -0.05 -6.36
N ILE A 12 10.49 0.68 -5.39
CA ILE A 12 11.54 1.69 -5.57
C ILE A 12 12.65 1.33 -4.60
N GLN A 13 13.83 1.00 -5.10
CA GLN A 13 14.99 0.81 -4.25
C GLN A 13 15.41 2.16 -3.65
N SER A 14 15.26 2.29 -2.34
CA SER A 14 15.74 3.44 -1.60
C SER A 14 17.19 3.18 -1.25
N ALA A 15 18.10 3.91 -1.89
CA ALA A 15 19.53 3.91 -1.55
C ALA A 15 19.78 4.64 -0.22
N THR A 16 19.09 4.29 0.85
CA THR A 16 19.38 4.82 2.17
C THR A 16 20.46 3.94 2.80
N LYS A 17 21.66 4.52 2.97
CA LYS A 17 22.74 3.92 3.75
C LYS A 17 22.38 4.01 5.22
N ILE A 18 21.44 3.20 5.72
CA ILE A 18 21.24 3.10 7.16
C ILE A 18 22.22 2.05 7.68
N ARG A 19 23.32 2.55 8.24
CA ARG A 19 24.31 1.75 8.96
C ARG A 19 23.66 1.22 10.24
N ASP A 20 23.15 -0.01 10.21
CA ASP A 20 22.91 -0.76 11.44
C ASP A 20 24.25 -1.12 12.11
N LYS A 21 24.29 -1.16 13.45
CA LYS A 21 25.45 -1.54 14.27
C LYS A 21 26.03 -2.94 13.93
N LYS A 22 25.33 -3.73 13.11
CA LYS A 22 25.70 -5.10 12.71
C LYS A 22 26.15 -5.24 11.24
N GLY A 23 26.42 -4.14 10.52
CA GLY A 23 27.19 -4.17 9.26
C GLY A 23 26.57 -4.98 8.11
N LYS A 24 25.25 -5.25 8.14
CA LYS A 24 24.54 -5.92 7.04
C LYS A 24 23.88 -4.84 6.19
N SER A 25 24.41 -4.59 4.99
CA SER A 25 23.81 -3.67 4.02
C SER A 25 22.52 -4.29 3.49
N ASN A 26 21.40 -4.04 4.16
CA ASN A 26 20.09 -4.40 3.63
C ASN A 26 19.66 -3.31 2.66
N ALA A 27 19.39 -3.67 1.41
CA ALA A 27 18.83 -2.71 0.46
C ALA A 27 17.40 -2.42 0.90
N GLU A 28 17.11 -1.18 1.27
CA GLU A 28 15.76 -0.78 1.64
C GLU A 28 14.94 -0.51 0.38
N TYR A 29 13.71 -1.01 0.37
CA TYR A 29 12.78 -0.79 -0.71
C TYR A 29 11.56 -0.02 -0.20
N THR A 30 11.03 0.82 -1.08
CA THR A 30 9.79 1.56 -0.89
C THR A 30 8.77 1.03 -1.88
N LEU A 31 7.68 0.46 -1.38
CA LEU A 31 6.57 -0.01 -2.19
C LEU A 31 5.52 1.09 -2.31
N GLN A 32 5.24 1.53 -3.53
CA GLN A 32 4.12 2.41 -3.82
C GLN A 32 2.91 1.61 -4.28
N ILE A 33 1.75 1.88 -3.69
CA ILE A 33 0.49 1.20 -3.96
C ILE A 33 -0.55 2.23 -4.37
N SER A 34 -1.13 2.05 -5.56
CA SER A 34 -2.24 2.86 -6.03
C SER A 34 -3.56 2.26 -5.56
N CYS A 35 -4.35 3.04 -4.83
CA CYS A 35 -5.63 2.60 -4.27
C CYS A 35 -6.74 3.63 -4.50
N HIS A 36 -7.95 3.14 -4.70
CA HIS A 36 -9.17 3.93 -4.77
C HIS A 36 -9.90 3.82 -3.44
N VAL A 37 -9.95 4.93 -2.71
CA VAL A 37 -10.58 5.01 -1.40
C VAL A 37 -12.03 5.42 -1.54
N LYS A 38 -12.94 4.58 -1.05
CA LYS A 38 -14.38 4.82 -0.90
C LYS A 38 -14.66 5.17 0.56
N PRO A 39 -14.69 6.48 0.90
CA PRO A 39 -15.02 6.92 2.25
C PRO A 39 -16.51 6.72 2.56
N ASN A 40 -16.88 6.89 3.83
CA ASN A 40 -18.25 6.68 4.32
C ASN A 40 -18.77 5.25 4.12
N ALA A 41 -17.90 4.26 4.16
CA ALA A 41 -18.33 2.86 4.19
C ALA A 41 -18.89 2.51 5.58
N SER A 42 -19.73 1.48 5.65
CA SER A 42 -20.10 0.93 6.96
C SER A 42 -18.87 0.27 7.60
N ALA A 43 -18.69 0.38 8.91
CA ALA A 43 -17.56 -0.25 9.62
C ALA A 43 -17.45 -1.76 9.36
N ARG A 44 -18.57 -2.44 9.08
CA ARG A 44 -18.60 -3.86 8.70
C ARG A 44 -18.00 -4.15 7.31
N ARG A 45 -17.91 -3.14 6.44
CA ARG A 45 -17.38 -3.21 5.08
C ARG A 45 -16.05 -2.46 4.93
N GLU A 46 -15.42 -2.06 6.04
CA GLU A 46 -14.10 -1.44 6.01
C GLU A 46 -13.04 -2.46 5.62
N GLY A 47 -12.19 -2.11 4.64
CA GLY A 47 -11.09 -2.94 4.15
C GLY A 47 -10.99 -2.97 2.62
N VAL A 48 -10.26 -3.96 2.10
CA VAL A 48 -10.09 -4.15 0.65
C VAL A 48 -11.38 -4.68 0.05
N LEU A 49 -11.94 -3.98 -0.92
CA LEU A 49 -13.14 -4.40 -1.64
C LEU A 49 -12.80 -5.27 -2.85
N ALA A 50 -11.79 -4.85 -3.61
CA ALA A 50 -11.34 -5.53 -4.81
C ALA A 50 -9.91 -5.11 -5.16
N VAL A 51 -9.16 -6.01 -5.77
CA VAL A 51 -7.83 -5.71 -6.33
C VAL A 51 -7.97 -5.68 -7.84
N GLY A 52 -7.99 -4.47 -8.40
CA GLY A 52 -8.04 -4.26 -9.85
C GLY A 52 -6.67 -4.39 -10.53
N PRO A 53 -6.63 -4.26 -11.87
CA PRO A 53 -5.38 -4.30 -12.63
C PRO A 53 -4.48 -3.07 -12.40
N GLU A 54 -5.08 -1.92 -12.12
CA GLU A 54 -4.37 -0.63 -11.99
C GLU A 54 -4.49 0.00 -10.59
N THR A 55 -5.57 -0.27 -9.85
CA THR A 55 -5.79 0.26 -8.50
C THR A 55 -6.46 -0.76 -7.58
N VAL A 56 -6.23 -0.63 -6.28
CA VAL A 56 -6.91 -1.40 -5.23
C VAL A 56 -8.11 -0.61 -4.71
N ASP A 57 -9.33 -1.14 -4.86
CA ASP A 57 -10.51 -0.55 -4.24
C ASP A 57 -10.52 -0.85 -2.74
N ILE A 58 -10.55 0.20 -1.93
CA ILE A 58 -10.66 0.12 -0.47
C ILE A 58 -11.85 0.92 0.00
N ALA A 59 -12.61 0.34 0.92
CA ALA A 59 -13.64 1.03 1.68
C ALA A 59 -13.08 1.40 3.05
N VAL A 60 -13.33 2.62 3.48
CA VAL A 60 -13.04 3.05 4.85
C VAL A 60 -14.28 3.67 5.48
N ALA A 61 -14.47 3.41 6.77
CA ALA A 61 -15.57 4.03 7.52
C ALA A 61 -15.32 5.52 7.77
N ALA A 62 -14.07 5.96 7.67
CA ALA A 62 -13.69 7.35 7.83
C ALA A 62 -14.37 8.27 6.81
N VAL A 63 -14.75 9.44 7.32
CA VAL A 63 -15.26 10.56 6.52
C VAL A 63 -14.12 11.18 5.70
N PRO A 64 -14.39 11.72 4.50
CA PRO A 64 -13.38 12.43 3.70
C PRO A 64 -13.19 13.87 4.22
N ARG A 65 -12.99 14.03 5.53
CA ARG A 65 -12.72 15.30 6.21
C ARG A 65 -11.40 15.20 6.97
N ASP A 66 -10.66 16.31 7.04
CA ASP A 66 -9.43 16.46 7.85
C ASP A 66 -8.39 15.32 7.77
N GLY A 67 -8.29 14.63 6.63
CA GLY A 67 -7.31 13.54 6.45
C GLY A 67 -7.66 12.25 7.19
N GLU A 68 -8.85 12.12 7.78
CA GLU A 68 -9.28 10.88 8.46
C GLU A 68 -9.29 9.68 7.52
N ALA A 69 -9.72 9.88 6.27
CA ALA A 69 -9.64 8.87 5.23
C ALA A 69 -8.19 8.40 4.98
N ASN A 70 -7.20 9.28 5.07
CA ASN A 70 -5.79 8.90 4.89
C ASN A 70 -5.34 8.00 6.05
N THR A 71 -5.68 8.37 7.28
CA THR A 71 -5.34 7.59 8.48
C THR A 71 -6.00 6.23 8.46
N ALA A 72 -7.28 6.15 8.09
CA ALA A 72 -8.02 4.90 8.02
C ALA A 72 -7.44 3.97 6.94
N VAL A 73 -7.12 4.50 5.77
CA VAL A 73 -6.47 3.72 4.70
C VAL A 73 -5.11 3.21 5.16
N SER A 74 -4.25 4.07 5.69
CA SER A 74 -2.96 3.64 6.23
C SER A 74 -3.11 2.56 7.31
N LYS A 75 -4.15 2.62 8.13
CA LYS A 75 -4.45 1.59 9.14
C LYS A 75 -4.84 0.25 8.52
N VAL A 76 -5.70 0.25 7.51
CA VAL A 76 -6.07 -0.97 6.77
C VAL A 76 -4.83 -1.62 6.16
N PHE A 77 -3.98 -0.84 5.50
CA PHE A 77 -2.73 -1.36 4.92
C PHE A 77 -1.73 -1.81 6.00
N ALA A 78 -1.62 -1.09 7.12
CA ALA A 78 -0.76 -1.50 8.23
C ALA A 78 -1.14 -2.87 8.77
N ASP A 79 -2.44 -3.14 8.89
CA ASP A 79 -2.97 -4.43 9.38
C ASP A 79 -2.67 -5.57 8.38
N ILE A 80 -2.96 -5.35 7.09
CA ILE A 80 -2.72 -6.34 6.01
C ILE A 80 -1.23 -6.69 5.89
N PHE A 81 -0.37 -5.67 5.88
CA PHE A 81 1.07 -5.87 5.70
C PHE A 81 1.81 -6.15 7.01
N SER A 82 1.15 -6.00 8.15
CA SER A 82 1.77 -6.08 9.48
C SER A 82 2.99 -5.14 9.60
N VAL A 83 2.86 -3.93 9.08
CA VAL A 83 3.90 -2.89 9.11
C VAL A 83 3.46 -1.73 9.98
N SER A 84 4.41 -0.93 10.47
CA SER A 84 4.05 0.21 11.31
C SER A 84 3.39 1.29 10.45
N LYS A 85 2.42 2.00 11.04
CA LYS A 85 1.81 3.19 10.42
C LYS A 85 2.84 4.26 10.03
N SER A 86 4.00 4.29 10.70
CA SER A 86 5.10 5.21 10.41
C SER A 86 5.80 4.90 9.08
N ASP A 87 5.77 3.64 8.64
CA ASP A 87 6.36 3.21 7.38
C ASP A 87 5.43 3.53 6.19
N ILE A 88 4.13 3.69 6.47
CA ILE A 88 3.09 3.97 5.46
C ILE A 88 2.78 5.47 5.41
N ALA A 89 2.99 6.08 4.26
CA ALA A 89 2.63 7.47 3.99
C ALA A 89 1.78 7.60 2.73
N VAL A 90 0.84 8.55 2.71
CA VAL A 90 0.13 8.93 1.48
C VAL A 90 1.00 9.91 0.71
N VAL A 91 1.52 9.52 -0.45
CA VAL A 91 2.38 10.36 -1.31
C VAL A 91 1.59 11.12 -2.38
N ARG A 92 0.44 10.60 -2.79
CA ARG A 92 -0.47 11.27 -3.74
C ARG A 92 -1.93 11.08 -3.37
N GLY A 93 -2.78 11.99 -3.85
CA GLY A 93 -4.22 11.87 -3.70
C GLY A 93 -4.78 12.35 -2.37
N HIS A 94 -4.08 13.25 -1.66
CA HIS A 94 -4.56 13.79 -0.37
C HIS A 94 -5.98 14.37 -0.45
N LYS A 95 -6.32 15.04 -1.56
CA LYS A 95 -7.64 15.63 -1.83
C LYS A 95 -8.51 14.79 -2.77
N SER A 96 -8.03 13.63 -3.23
CA SER A 96 -8.72 12.77 -4.20
C SER A 96 -9.10 11.43 -3.58
N ARG A 97 -10.05 10.73 -4.21
CA ARG A 97 -10.42 9.35 -3.85
C ARG A 97 -9.34 8.36 -4.29
N GLU A 98 -8.71 8.63 -5.42
CA GLU A 98 -7.51 7.91 -5.86
C GLU A 98 -6.30 8.40 -5.06
N LYS A 99 -5.66 7.48 -4.34
CA LYS A 99 -4.51 7.73 -3.49
C LYS A 99 -3.36 6.82 -3.88
N THR A 100 -2.15 7.31 -3.65
CA THR A 100 -0.95 6.49 -3.72
C THR A 100 -0.32 6.48 -2.34
N LEU A 101 -0.19 5.27 -1.79
CA LEU A 101 0.51 5.02 -0.54
C LEU A 101 1.95 4.63 -0.85
N SER A 102 2.88 4.96 0.01
CA SER A 102 4.25 4.48 0.00
C SER A 102 4.52 3.76 1.33
N ILE A 103 5.02 2.54 1.25
CA ILE A 103 5.45 1.72 2.38
C ILE A 103 6.98 1.64 2.32
N ASN A 104 7.66 2.20 3.31
CA ASN A 104 9.12 2.21 3.40
C ASN A 104 9.61 1.02 4.25
N GLY A 105 10.93 0.78 4.25
CA GLY A 105 11.55 -0.24 5.12
C GLY A 105 11.26 -1.68 4.70
N LEU A 106 10.92 -1.92 3.43
CA LEU A 106 10.71 -3.27 2.93
C LEU A 106 12.06 -3.90 2.55
N ASP A 107 12.26 -5.13 2.99
CA ASP A 107 13.38 -5.96 2.59
C ASP A 107 12.86 -7.09 1.70
N ILE A 108 13.39 -7.17 0.48
CA ILE A 108 13.07 -8.28 -0.42
C ILE A 108 14.02 -9.46 -0.23
N GLY A 109 15.02 -9.41 0.68
CA GLY A 109 15.80 -10.59 1.07
C GLY A 109 16.55 -11.33 -0.05
N GLY A 110 16.64 -10.75 -1.25
CA GLY A 110 17.21 -11.35 -2.46
C GLY A 110 16.20 -11.95 -3.46
N GLU A 111 14.88 -11.92 -3.21
CA GLU A 111 13.87 -12.22 -4.24
C GLU A 111 13.83 -11.13 -5.33
N THR A 112 13.32 -11.48 -6.51
CA THR A 112 13.17 -10.51 -7.60
C THR A 112 12.04 -9.53 -7.30
N GLU A 113 12.14 -8.31 -7.84
CA GLU A 113 11.10 -7.29 -7.69
C GLU A 113 9.72 -7.82 -8.13
N THR A 114 9.67 -8.59 -9.22
CA THR A 114 8.44 -9.19 -9.73
C THR A 114 7.81 -10.17 -8.73
N ASP A 115 8.59 -11.12 -8.22
CA ASP A 115 8.13 -12.13 -7.26
C ASP A 115 7.55 -11.48 -5.99
N PHE A 116 8.26 -10.48 -5.46
CA PHE A 116 7.79 -9.70 -4.32
C PHE A 116 6.46 -9.00 -4.62
N LEU A 117 6.32 -8.36 -5.79
CA LEU A 117 5.09 -7.67 -6.18
C LEU A 117 3.91 -8.65 -6.37
N GLU A 118 4.15 -9.84 -6.92
CA GLU A 118 3.14 -10.88 -7.07
C GLU A 118 2.65 -11.39 -5.72
N LYS A 119 3.57 -11.61 -4.77
CA LYS A 119 3.27 -12.00 -3.38
C LYS A 119 2.46 -10.94 -2.65
N ILE A 120 2.80 -9.67 -2.82
CA ILE A 120 2.04 -8.53 -2.28
C ILE A 120 0.63 -8.50 -2.88
N LYS A 121 0.51 -8.67 -4.21
CA LYS A 121 -0.77 -8.70 -4.91
C LYS A 121 -1.65 -9.87 -4.44
N TRP A 122 -1.06 -11.05 -4.25
CA TRP A 122 -1.73 -12.21 -3.68
C TRP A 122 -2.28 -11.91 -2.29
N LYS A 123 -1.43 -11.35 -1.40
CA LYS A 123 -1.81 -11.00 -0.03
C LYS A 123 -2.95 -9.98 0.02
N LEU A 124 -2.95 -9.00 -0.88
CA LEU A 124 -4.06 -8.04 -1.02
C LEU A 124 -5.37 -8.72 -1.44
N ASN A 125 -5.29 -9.72 -2.32
CA ASN A 125 -6.46 -10.46 -2.76
C ASN A 125 -7.05 -11.32 -1.63
N GLU A 126 -6.19 -11.91 -0.79
CA GLU A 126 -6.64 -12.64 0.40
C GLU A 126 -7.26 -11.72 1.47
N ALA A 127 -6.86 -10.44 1.50
CA ALA A 127 -7.40 -9.44 2.42
C ALA A 127 -8.75 -8.85 1.99
N ILE A 128 -9.40 -9.35 0.93
CA ILE A 128 -10.66 -8.81 0.43
C ILE A 128 -11.82 -9.08 1.41
N VAL A 129 -12.37 -8.00 1.96
CA VAL A 129 -13.45 -7.99 2.95
C VAL A 129 -14.80 -8.00 2.21
N GLY A 130 -15.18 -9.18 1.71
CA GLY A 130 -16.41 -9.36 0.93
C GLY A 130 -16.55 -10.70 0.23
N GLY A 131 -15.54 -11.58 0.32
CA GLY A 131 -15.56 -12.95 -0.20
C GLY A 131 -15.88 -14.00 0.86
N LYS A 132 -17.01 -13.86 1.57
CA LYS A 132 -17.75 -14.99 2.16
C LYS A 132 -19.17 -14.60 2.51
#